data_AF-A0A924UBC6-F1
#
_entry.id   AF-A0A924UBC6-F1
#
_cell.length_a   1.000
_cell.length_b   1.000
_cell.length_c   1.000
_cell.angle_alpha   90.00
_cell.angle_beta   90.00
_cell.angle_gamma   90.00
#
_symmetry.space_group_name_H-M   'P 1'
#
loop_
_entity.id
_entity.type
_entity.pdbx_description
1 polymer ?
#
loop_
_entity_poly.entity_id
_entity_poly.type
_entity_poly.pdbx_seq_one_letter_code
_entity_poly.pdbx_strand_id
1 'polypeptide(L)'
;MLPSLSNRKRFSDLTEQQVLALAISSEEDDAAIYRTYAQELRGDYPASAIVFDGMAAEEDRHRQRLIDLHRVRFGEVIPLIRREHVAGYYARKPVWLTKNLGLDRIRSEAAGM
;
A
#
# COMPACT_ATOMS: atom_id res chain seq x y z
N MET A 1 -26.39 -13.02 -6.66
CA MET A 1 -25.00 -12.50 -6.55
C MET A 1 -24.53 -12.17 -7.95
N LEU A 2 -24.46 -10.88 -8.29
CA LEU A 2 -23.89 -10.45 -9.57
C LEU A 2 -22.37 -10.36 -9.40
N PRO A 3 -21.56 -10.93 -10.30
CA PRO A 3 -20.13 -10.65 -10.31
C PRO A 3 -20.00 -9.15 -10.60
N SER A 4 -19.46 -8.39 -9.66
CA SER A 4 -19.03 -7.03 -9.95
C SER A 4 -17.98 -7.16 -11.06
N LEU A 5 -18.34 -6.77 -12.28
CA LEU A 5 -17.40 -6.52 -13.35
C LEU A 5 -16.51 -5.40 -12.84
N SER A 6 -15.42 -5.77 -12.17
CA SER A 6 -14.43 -4.83 -11.68
C SER A 6 -13.83 -4.18 -12.92
N ASN A 7 -14.31 -2.98 -13.25
CA ASN A 7 -13.95 -2.25 -14.45
C ASN A 7 -12.56 -1.62 -14.23
N ARG A 8 -11.56 -2.49 -14.09
CA ARG A 8 -10.19 -2.11 -13.77
C ARG A 8 -9.58 -1.40 -14.98
N LYS A 9 -9.00 -0.23 -14.77
CA LYS A 9 -8.28 0.52 -15.81
C LYS A 9 -6.95 -0.17 -16.08
N ARG A 10 -6.48 -0.23 -17.33
CA ARG A 10 -5.08 -0.62 -17.57
C ARG A 10 -4.18 0.51 -17.07
N PHE A 11 -2.99 0.18 -16.57
CA PHE A 11 -2.03 1.19 -16.12
C PHE A 11 -1.70 2.19 -17.25
N SER A 12 -1.63 1.73 -18.49
CA SER A 12 -1.44 2.56 -19.69
C SER A 12 -2.52 3.61 -19.93
N ASP A 13 -3.69 3.45 -19.32
CA ASP A 13 -4.86 4.29 -19.55
C ASP A 13 -5.01 5.34 -18.42
N LEU A 14 -4.07 5.39 -17.48
CA LEU A 14 -4.04 6.35 -16.40
C LEU A 14 -3.41 7.67 -16.88
N THR A 15 -4.02 8.79 -16.49
CA THR A 15 -3.38 10.10 -16.64
C THR A 15 -2.20 10.23 -15.68
N GLU A 16 -1.30 11.17 -15.93
CA GLU A 16 -0.19 11.45 -15.00
C GLU A 16 -0.66 11.74 -13.57
N GLN A 17 -1.76 12.51 -13.43
CA GLN A 17 -2.37 12.78 -12.13
C GLN A 17 -2.89 11.50 -11.46
N GLN A 18 -3.46 10.57 -12.24
CA GLN A 18 -3.94 9.28 -11.72
C GLN A 18 -2.80 8.33 -11.36
N VAL A 19 -1.68 8.35 -12.10
CA VAL A 19 -0.47 7.59 -11.74
C VAL A 19 0.09 8.12 -10.42
N LEU A 20 0.17 9.44 -10.25
CA LEU A 20 0.65 10.02 -9.00
C LEU A 20 -0.30 9.76 -7.82
N ALA A 21 -1.61 9.86 -8.04
CA ALA A 21 -2.61 9.51 -7.04
C ALA A 21 -2.55 8.02 -6.64
N LEU A 22 -2.31 7.13 -7.62
CA LEU A 22 -2.12 5.71 -7.38
C LEU A 22 -0.88 5.46 -6.52
N ALA A 23 0.22 6.15 -6.78
CA ALA A 23 1.43 6.08 -5.94
C ALA A 23 1.14 6.55 -4.50
N ILE A 24 0.47 7.70 -4.32
CA ILE A 24 0.09 8.21 -2.98
C ILE A 24 -0.73 7.17 -2.21
N SER A 25 -1.76 6.58 -2.85
CA SER A 25 -2.59 5.55 -2.22
C SER A 25 -1.81 4.26 -1.92
N SER A 26 -0.82 3.97 -2.76
CA SER A 26 0.03 2.78 -2.63
C SER A 26 0.92 2.87 -1.40
N GLU A 27 1.56 4.02 -1.17
CA GLU A 27 2.37 4.24 0.04
C GLU A 27 1.52 4.22 1.31
N GLU A 28 0.30 4.76 1.26
CA GLU A 28 -0.63 4.72 2.39
C GLU A 28 -1.01 3.28 2.76
N ASP A 29 -1.33 2.45 1.76
CA ASP A 29 -1.69 1.06 1.96
C ASP A 29 -0.50 0.25 2.50
N ASP A 30 0.72 0.46 1.99
CA ASP A 30 1.92 -0.23 2.48
C ASP A 30 2.28 0.20 3.91
N ALA A 31 2.20 1.48 4.23
CA ALA A 31 2.39 1.97 5.60
C ALA A 31 1.40 1.32 6.58
N ALA A 32 0.12 1.17 6.18
CA ALA A 32 -0.89 0.50 7.00
C ALA A 32 -0.60 -1.00 7.18
N ILE A 33 -0.12 -1.67 6.13
CA ILE A 33 0.28 -3.08 6.19
C ILE A 33 1.47 -3.28 7.13
N TYR A 34 2.53 -2.46 7.01
CA TYR A 34 3.69 -2.56 7.89
C TYR A 34 3.35 -2.33 9.36
N ARG A 35 2.49 -1.34 9.67
CA ARG A 35 2.00 -1.15 11.05
C ARG A 35 1.24 -2.35 11.57
N THR A 36 0.46 -3.01 10.71
CA THR A 36 -0.26 -4.24 11.08
C THR A 36 0.72 -5.36 11.44
N TYR A 37 1.75 -5.58 10.61
CA TYR A 37 2.82 -6.54 10.92
C TYR A 37 3.58 -6.20 12.20
N ALA A 38 3.92 -4.92 12.40
CA ALA A 38 4.59 -4.47 13.61
C ALA A 38 3.75 -4.76 14.86
N GLN A 39 2.44 -4.52 14.80
CA GLN A 39 1.51 -4.80 15.89
C GLN A 39 1.42 -6.31 16.19
N GLU A 40 1.30 -7.16 15.16
CA GLU A 40 1.22 -8.61 15.32
C GLU A 40 2.51 -9.21 15.88
N LEU A 41 3.67 -8.70 15.46
CA LEU A 41 4.99 -9.20 15.88
C LEU A 41 5.47 -8.68 17.23
N ARG A 42 4.84 -7.64 17.79
CA ARG A 42 5.36 -6.91 18.96
C ARG A 42 5.54 -7.79 20.20
N GLY A 43 4.69 -8.81 20.36
CA GLY A 43 4.76 -9.75 21.49
C GLY A 43 5.93 -10.73 21.38
N ASP A 44 5.99 -11.48 20.26
CA ASP A 44 6.93 -12.60 20.12
C ASP A 44 8.26 -12.20 19.45
N TYR A 45 8.26 -11.14 18.63
CA TYR A 45 9.40 -10.70 17.82
C TYR A 45 9.58 -9.17 17.86
N PRO A 46 9.87 -8.57 19.03
CA PRO A 46 9.91 -7.11 19.20
C PRO A 46 10.95 -6.40 18.32
N ALA A 47 12.09 -7.04 18.05
CA ALA A 47 13.10 -6.48 17.14
C ALA A 47 12.60 -6.39 15.70
N SER A 48 11.84 -7.39 15.22
CA SER A 48 11.22 -7.35 13.88
C SER A 48 10.12 -6.30 13.82
N ALA A 49 9.33 -6.14 14.88
CA ALA A 49 8.30 -5.11 14.95
C ALA A 49 8.88 -3.69 14.78
N ILE A 50 10.03 -3.39 15.40
CA ILE A 50 10.72 -2.11 15.25
C ILE A 50 11.11 -1.84 13.79
N VAL A 51 11.57 -2.87 13.06
CA VAL A 51 11.89 -2.73 11.63
C VAL A 51 10.66 -2.33 10.84
N PHE A 52 9.52 -3.01 11.06
CA PHE A 52 8.27 -2.69 10.37
C PHE A 52 7.72 -1.31 10.74
N ASP A 53 7.84 -0.88 12.00
CA ASP A 53 7.50 0.49 12.40
C ASP A 53 8.37 1.52 11.63
N GLY A 54 9.66 1.23 11.44
CA GLY A 54 10.57 2.05 10.64
C GLY A 54 10.20 2.11 9.16
N MET A 55 9.80 0.97 8.57
CA MET A 55 9.33 0.91 7.18
C MET A 55 8.05 1.72 6.99
N ALA A 56 7.07 1.59 7.89
CA ALA A 56 5.87 2.40 7.86
C ALA A 56 6.15 3.92 7.89
N ALA A 57 7.13 4.34 8.71
CA ALA A 57 7.55 5.73 8.77
C ALA A 57 8.30 6.21 7.51
N GLU A 58 8.99 5.33 6.78
CA GLU A 58 9.54 5.66 5.46
C GLU A 58 8.41 5.86 4.43
N GLU A 59 7.42 4.96 4.38
CA GLU A 59 6.30 5.12 3.45
C GLU A 59 5.46 6.37 3.73
N ASP A 60 5.30 6.77 4.99
CA ASP A 60 4.68 8.06 5.33
C ASP A 60 5.44 9.24 4.72
N ARG A 61 6.78 9.19 4.71
CA ARG A 61 7.62 10.23 4.09
C ARG A 61 7.52 10.19 2.57
N HIS A 62 7.49 9.01 1.96
CA HIS A 62 7.24 8.87 0.52
C HIS A 62 5.89 9.47 0.14
N ARG A 63 4.83 9.09 0.86
CA ARG A 63 3.48 9.61 0.69
C ARG A 63 3.44 11.13 0.78
N GLN A 64 4.09 11.73 1.78
CA GLN A 64 4.12 13.19 1.93
C GLN A 64 4.79 13.87 0.74
N ARG A 65 5.95 13.36 0.28
CA ARG A 65 6.64 13.90 -0.90
C ARG A 65 5.79 13.81 -2.17
N LEU A 66 5.05 12.72 -2.34
CA LEU A 66 4.16 12.53 -3.49
C LEU A 66 2.93 13.46 -3.42
N ILE A 67 2.38 13.69 -2.23
CA ILE A 67 1.31 14.68 -2.01
C ILE A 67 1.81 16.10 -2.34
N ASP A 68 3.00 16.46 -1.86
CA ASP A 68 3.59 17.77 -2.15
C ASP A 68 3.82 17.95 -3.66
N LEU A 69 4.32 16.91 -4.33
CA LEU A 69 4.47 16.90 -5.79
C LEU A 69 3.12 17.04 -6.51
N HIS A 70 2.09 16.33 -6.04
CA HIS A 70 0.74 16.41 -6.61
C HIS A 70 0.18 17.82 -6.47
N ARG A 71 0.31 18.43 -5.28
CA ARG A 71 -0.10 19.81 -5.03
C ARG A 71 0.56 20.78 -5.99
N VAL A 72 1.88 20.66 -6.21
CA VAL A 72 2.64 21.52 -7.13
C VAL A 72 2.18 21.36 -8.59
N ARG A 73 1.87 20.14 -9.03
CA ARG A 73 1.57 19.84 -10.44
C ARG A 73 0.09 19.96 -10.81
N PHE A 74 -0.80 19.60 -9.89
CA PHE A 74 -2.22 19.35 -10.17
C PHE A 74 -3.18 19.99 -9.16
N GLY A 75 -2.67 20.69 -8.14
CA GLY A 75 -3.48 21.33 -7.09
C GLY A 75 -3.91 20.37 -5.98
N GLU A 76 -4.86 20.78 -5.14
CA GLU A 76 -5.18 20.07 -3.89
C GLU A 76 -6.01 18.78 -4.06
N VAL A 77 -6.67 18.61 -5.20
CA VAL A 77 -7.66 17.52 -5.37
C VAL A 77 -6.98 16.28 -5.92
N ILE A 78 -6.66 15.34 -5.03
CA ILE A 78 -6.11 14.02 -5.39
C ILE A 78 -7.27 13.07 -5.77
N PRO A 79 -7.31 12.53 -7.00
CA PRO A 79 -8.32 11.56 -7.39
C PRO A 79 -8.26 10.29 -6.54
N LEU A 80 -9.42 9.77 -6.13
CA LEU A 80 -9.48 8.47 -5.45
C LEU A 80 -9.25 7.34 -6.47
N ILE A 81 -8.05 6.77 -6.42
CA ILE A 81 -7.67 5.55 -7.14
C ILE A 81 -6.88 4.67 -6.19
N ARG A 82 -7.05 3.36 -6.30
CA ARG A 82 -6.34 2.37 -5.49
C ARG A 82 -5.84 1.25 -6.41
N ARG A 83 -4.92 0.44 -5.90
CA ARG A 83 -4.30 -0.67 -6.65
C ARG A 83 -5.34 -1.63 -7.24
N GLU A 84 -6.42 -1.93 -6.50
CA GLU A 84 -7.50 -2.82 -6.95
C GLU A 84 -8.33 -2.27 -8.12
N HIS A 85 -8.25 -0.97 -8.39
CA HIS A 85 -8.89 -0.31 -9.54
C HIS A 85 -8.03 -0.42 -10.81
N VAL A 86 -6.79 -0.91 -10.72
CA VAL A 86 -5.85 -0.98 -11.84
C VAL A 86 -5.58 -2.44 -12.21
N ALA A 87 -5.75 -2.77 -13.49
CA ALA A 87 -5.51 -4.10 -14.02
C ALA A 87 -4.01 -4.42 -13.98
N GLY A 88 -3.67 -5.64 -13.58
CA GLY A 88 -2.27 -6.09 -13.46
C GLY A 88 -1.60 -5.71 -12.14
N TYR A 89 -2.21 -4.86 -11.31
CA TYR A 89 -1.81 -4.75 -9.91
C TYR A 89 -2.24 -6.02 -9.16
N TYR A 90 -1.28 -6.68 -8.51
CA TYR A 90 -1.57 -7.84 -7.67
C TYR A 90 -2.50 -7.41 -6.54
N ALA A 91 -3.69 -8.01 -6.48
CA ALA A 91 -4.55 -7.90 -5.31
C ALA A 91 -3.85 -8.60 -4.15
N ARG A 92 -3.18 -7.83 -3.28
CA ARG A 92 -2.59 -8.39 -2.06
C ARG A 92 -3.71 -8.95 -1.21
N LYS A 93 -3.55 -10.19 -0.73
CA LYS A 93 -4.50 -10.75 0.23
C LYS A 93 -4.45 -9.88 1.49
N PRO A 94 -5.60 -9.48 2.06
CA PRO A 94 -5.58 -8.71 3.29
C PRO A 94 -4.82 -9.48 4.37
N VAL A 95 -3.94 -8.80 5.11
CA VAL A 95 -3.10 -9.41 6.16
C VAL A 95 -3.94 -10.20 7.16
N TRP A 96 -5.11 -9.67 7.55
CA TRP A 96 -6.06 -10.29 8.47
C TRP A 96 -6.74 -11.57 7.94
N LEU A 97 -6.75 -11.80 6.61
CA LEU A 97 -7.25 -13.04 6.01
C LEU A 97 -6.22 -14.18 6.10
N THR A 98 -5.02 -13.88 6.60
CA THR A 98 -3.90 -14.82 6.71
C THR A 98 -3.52 -14.99 8.18
N LYS A 99 -4.49 -15.39 9.02
CA LYS A 99 -4.21 -15.74 10.42
C LYS A 99 -3.06 -16.77 10.49
N ASN A 100 -2.05 -16.49 11.31
CA ASN A 100 -0.84 -17.30 11.53
C ASN A 100 0.24 -17.22 10.44
N LEU A 101 0.55 -16.02 9.93
CA LEU A 101 1.80 -15.83 9.19
C LEU A 101 2.99 -16.04 10.14
N GLY A 102 3.74 -17.12 9.94
CA GLY A 102 5.08 -17.23 10.54
C GLY A 102 5.96 -16.07 10.07
N LEU A 103 6.96 -15.67 10.87
CA LEU A 103 7.84 -14.52 10.61
C LEU A 103 8.42 -14.53 9.17
N ASP A 104 8.78 -15.69 8.64
CA ASP A 104 9.32 -15.83 7.28
C ASP A 104 8.33 -15.44 6.20
N ARG A 105 7.04 -15.72 6.41
CA ARG A 105 6.01 -15.35 5.45
C ARG A 105 5.71 -13.86 5.51
N ILE A 106 5.70 -13.26 6.70
CA ILE A 106 5.62 -11.79 6.85
C ILE A 106 6.77 -11.11 6.10
N ARG A 107 8.00 -11.63 6.27
CA ARG A 107 9.17 -11.13 5.54
C ARG A 107 9.06 -11.30 4.02
N SER A 108 8.53 -12.43 3.56
CA SER A 108 8.32 -12.66 2.12
C SER A 108 7.28 -11.72 1.52
N GLU A 109 6.18 -11.45 2.23
CA GLU A 109 5.17 -10.50 1.77
C GLU A 109 5.72 -9.07 1.76
N ALA A 110 6.51 -8.70 2.79
CA ALA A 110 7.19 -7.41 2.87
C ALA A 110 8.24 -7.21 1.77
N ALA A 111 8.94 -8.27 1.35
CA ALA A 111 9.90 -8.20 0.24
C ALA A 111 9.23 -8.07 -1.15
N GLY A 112 7.94 -8.35 -1.25
CA GLY A 112 7.14 -8.16 -2.47
C GLY A 112 6.46 -6.79 -2.54
N MET A 113 6.83 -5.87 -1.65
CA MET A 113 6.44 -4.46 -1.67
C MET A 113 7.54 -3.62 -2.28
#